data_AF-A0A8B7UCJ6-F1
#
_entry.id   AF-A0A8B7UCJ6-F1
#
_cell.length_a   1.000
_cell.length_b   1.000
_cell.length_c   1.000
_cell.angle_alpha   90.00
_cell.angle_beta   90.00
_cell.angle_gamma   90.00
#
_symmetry.space_group_name_H-M   'P 1'
#
loop_
_entity.id
_entity.type
_entity.pdbx_description
1 polymer ?
#
loop_
_entity_poly.entity_id
_entity_poly.type
_entity_poly.pdbx_seq_one_letter_code
_entity_poly.pdbx_strand_id
1 'polypeptide(L)'
;MFRNMQNAEIIRKMTEEFDEDSGDYPLTMPGPQWKKFRSNFCEFIGVLIRQCQYSIIYDEYMMDTVISLLTGLSDSQVRAFRHTSTLAGQVLGTR
;
A
#
# COMPACT_ATOMS: atom_id res chain seq x y z
N MET A 1 7.39 0.35 -16.07
CA MET A 1 7.85 0.21 -14.67
C MET A 1 7.66 -1.21 -14.19
N PHE A 2 6.44 -1.69 -13.97
CA PHE A 2 6.14 -2.99 -13.32
C PHE A 2 6.82 -4.26 -13.89
N ARG A 3 7.03 -4.38 -15.22
CA ARG A 3 7.65 -5.57 -15.82
C ARG A 3 9.18 -5.56 -15.87
N ASN A 4 9.80 -4.40 -15.69
CA ASN A 4 11.22 -4.18 -16.02
C ASN A 4 12.02 -3.53 -14.88
N MET A 5 11.38 -3.17 -13.76
CA MET A 5 12.01 -2.49 -12.63
C MET A 5 11.74 -3.27 -11.36
N GLN A 6 12.76 -3.38 -10.50
CA GLN A 6 12.58 -3.96 -9.17
C GLN A 6 11.76 -3.01 -8.29
N ASN A 7 11.07 -3.56 -7.28
CA ASN A 7 10.26 -2.75 -6.35
C ASN A 7 11.05 -1.56 -5.76
N ALA A 8 12.34 -1.76 -5.45
CA ALA A 8 13.22 -0.70 -4.98
C ALA A 8 13.37 0.48 -5.95
N GLU A 9 13.52 0.20 -7.25
CA GLU A 9 13.62 1.24 -8.29
C GLU A 9 12.29 1.95 -8.53
N ILE A 10 11.19 1.20 -8.46
CA ILE A 10 9.83 1.76 -8.56
C ILE A 10 9.59 2.74 -7.40
N ILE A 11 9.88 2.32 -6.17
CA ILE A 11 9.70 3.15 -4.98
C ILE A 11 10.60 4.38 -5.04
N ARG A 12 11.85 4.23 -5.50
CA ARG A 12 12.78 5.36 -5.65
C ARG A 12 12.25 6.39 -6.64
N LYS A 13 11.79 5.96 -7.82
CA LYS A 13 11.16 6.86 -8.80
C LYS A 13 9.89 7.51 -8.28
N MET A 14 9.02 6.75 -7.61
CA MET A 14 7.81 7.31 -7.01
C MET A 14 8.13 8.32 -5.91
N THR A 15 9.25 8.15 -5.20
CA THR A 15 9.74 9.11 -4.19
C THR A 15 10.33 10.36 -4.85
N GLU A 16 11.09 10.20 -5.94
CA GLU A 16 11.65 11.31 -6.72
C GLU A 16 10.56 12.15 -7.40
N GLU A 17 9.47 11.53 -7.84
CA GLU A 17 8.28 12.19 -8.39
C GLU A 17 7.27 12.62 -7.31
N PHE A 18 7.54 12.33 -6.03
CA PHE A 18 6.66 12.72 -4.93
C PHE A 18 6.84 14.21 -4.62
N ASP A 19 6.22 15.04 -5.46
CA ASP A 19 6.22 16.49 -5.35
C ASP A 19 5.16 16.97 -4.36
N GLU A 20 5.41 16.76 -3.06
CA GLU A 20 4.53 17.18 -1.99
C GLU A 20 5.19 18.31 -1.17
N ASP A 21 4.83 19.55 -1.49
CA ASP A 21 5.20 20.77 -0.72
C ASP A 21 4.62 20.77 0.71
N SER A 22 3.61 19.91 0.96
CA SER A 22 2.96 19.73 2.26
C SER A 22 3.15 18.30 2.74
N GLY A 23 3.45 18.11 4.03
CA GLY A 23 3.55 16.78 4.65
C GLY A 23 2.20 16.08 4.89
N ASP A 24 1.11 16.61 4.32
CA ASP A 24 -0.25 16.10 4.46
C ASP A 24 -0.60 15.13 3.33
N TYR A 25 -0.93 13.90 3.70
CA TYR A 25 -1.38 12.85 2.79
C TYR A 25 -2.76 12.32 3.24
N PRO A 26 -3.50 11.57 2.40
CA PRO A 26 -4.89 11.17 2.66
C PRO A 26 -5.20 10.53 4.02
N LEU A 27 -4.21 9.96 4.71
CA LEU A 27 -4.37 9.34 6.04
C LEU A 27 -4.17 10.33 7.20
N THR A 28 -3.53 11.49 6.99
CA THR A 28 -3.33 12.53 8.00
C THR A 28 -4.28 13.71 7.85
N MET A 29 -4.89 13.86 6.67
CA MET A 29 -5.82 14.96 6.43
C MET A 29 -7.04 14.91 7.37
N PRO A 30 -7.38 16.02 8.04
CA PRO A 30 -8.54 16.08 8.93
C PRO A 30 -9.84 16.18 8.12
N GLY A 31 -10.89 15.50 8.59
CA GLY A 31 -12.25 15.61 8.03
C GLY A 31 -13.00 14.29 7.96
N PRO A 32 -14.34 14.32 7.92
CA PRO A 32 -15.16 13.11 7.85
C PRO A 32 -14.93 12.32 6.55
N GLN A 33 -14.57 13.00 5.46
CA GLN A 33 -14.29 12.39 4.16
C GLN A 33 -13.04 11.50 4.21
N TRP A 34 -11.96 11.99 4.82
CA TRP A 34 -10.69 11.25 4.99
C TRP A 34 -10.81 10.09 5.99
N LYS A 35 -11.64 10.25 7.04
CA LYS A 35 -12.00 9.14 7.93
C LYS A 35 -12.72 8.01 7.16
N LYS A 36 -13.67 8.37 6.28
CA LYS A 36 -14.36 7.40 5.43
C LYS A 36 -13.40 6.75 4.43
N PHE A 37 -12.49 7.52 3.84
CA PHE A 37 -11.44 6.99 2.96
C PHE A 37 -10.60 5.93 3.67
N ARG A 38 -10.10 6.22 4.89
CA ARG A 38 -9.32 5.25 5.68
C ARG A 38 -10.11 3.96 5.95
N SER A 39 -11.39 4.07 6.31
CA SER A 39 -12.24 2.90 6.54
C SER A 39 -12.42 2.07 5.26
N ASN A 40 -12.73 2.74 4.14
CA ASN A 40 -12.93 2.10 2.85
C ASN A 40 -11.63 1.43 2.34
N PHE A 41 -10.48 2.05 2.58
CA PHE A 41 -9.18 1.50 2.20
C PHE A 41 -8.90 0.17 2.94
N CYS A 42 -9.10 0.15 4.26
CA CYS A 42 -8.95 -1.08 5.03
C CYS A 42 -9.99 -2.14 4.62
N GLU A 43 -11.23 -1.74 4.37
CA GLU A 43 -12.27 -2.67 3.92
C GLU A 43 -11.95 -3.28 2.56
N PHE A 44 -11.48 -2.47 1.61
CA PHE A 44 -11.11 -2.91 0.26
C PHE A 44 -10.05 -4.01 0.31
N ILE A 45 -8.97 -3.82 1.06
CA ILE A 45 -7.91 -4.83 1.21
C ILE A 45 -8.49 -6.13 1.79
N GLY A 46 -9.30 -6.02 2.84
CA GLY A 46 -9.93 -7.20 3.45
C GLY A 46 -10.97 -7.90 2.57
N VAL A 47 -11.64 -7.18 1.66
CA VAL A 47 -12.54 -7.79 0.66
C VAL A 47 -11.74 -8.44 -0.47
N LEU A 48 -10.68 -7.79 -0.93
CA LEU A 48 -9.81 -8.31 -2.00
C LEU A 48 -9.22 -9.67 -1.61
N ILE A 49 -8.62 -9.78 -0.43
CA ILE A 49 -8.06 -11.05 0.07
C ILE A 49 -9.14 -12.12 0.15
N ARG A 50 -10.30 -11.79 0.73
CA ARG A 50 -11.44 -12.72 0.84
C ARG A 50 -11.95 -13.20 -0.52
N GLN A 51 -11.95 -12.36 -1.55
CA GLN A 51 -12.37 -12.81 -2.88
C GLN A 51 -11.29 -13.66 -3.57
N CYS A 52 -10.02 -13.39 -3.28
CA CYS A 52 -8.89 -14.12 -3.83
C CYS A 52 -8.55 -15.42 -3.06
N GLN A 53 -9.13 -15.64 -1.88
CA GLN A 53 -8.73 -16.70 -0.92
C GLN A 53 -8.81 -18.13 -1.46
N TYR A 54 -9.64 -18.40 -2.47
CA TYR A 54 -9.87 -19.77 -2.94
C TYR A 54 -8.98 -20.21 -4.12
N SER A 55 -8.23 -19.28 -4.73
CA SER A 55 -7.43 -19.60 -5.91
C SER A 55 -6.26 -18.65 -6.09
N ILE A 56 -6.55 -17.35 -6.24
CA ILE A 56 -5.56 -16.35 -6.65
C ILE A 56 -4.51 -16.13 -5.55
N ILE A 57 -4.87 -16.28 -4.27
CA ILE A 57 -3.91 -16.10 -3.18
C ILE A 57 -2.77 -17.14 -3.19
N TYR A 58 -2.97 -18.29 -3.85
CA TYR A 58 -2.03 -19.40 -3.94
C TYR A 58 -1.30 -19.47 -5.29
N ASP A 59 -1.40 -18.42 -6.12
CA ASP A 59 -0.79 -18.38 -7.45
C ASP A 59 0.73 -18.11 -7.44
N GLU A 60 1.35 -18.07 -6.25
CA GLU A 60 2.77 -17.74 -6.00
C GLU A 60 3.22 -16.39 -6.60
N TYR A 61 2.27 -15.52 -6.98
CA TYR A 61 2.57 -14.29 -7.69
C TYR A 61 1.91 -13.08 -7.05
N MET A 62 0.59 -13.10 -6.83
CA MET A 62 -0.17 -11.96 -6.32
C MET A 62 0.31 -11.58 -4.92
N MET A 63 0.33 -12.52 -3.98
CA MET A 63 0.71 -12.23 -2.59
C MET A 63 2.18 -11.84 -2.47
N ASP A 64 3.08 -12.54 -3.15
CA ASP A 64 4.51 -12.22 -3.15
C ASP A 64 4.78 -10.81 -3.70
N THR A 65 4.10 -10.45 -4.79
CA THR A 65 4.19 -9.10 -5.37
C THR A 65 3.67 -8.03 -4.40
N VAL A 66 2.50 -8.26 -3.80
CA VAL A 66 1.87 -7.30 -2.87
C VAL A 66 2.71 -7.15 -1.60
N ILE A 67 3.15 -8.24 -1.00
CA ILE A 67 3.99 -8.23 0.21
C ILE A 67 5.32 -7.55 -0.08
N SER A 68 5.99 -7.89 -1.18
CA SER A 68 7.27 -7.29 -1.56
C SER A 68 7.15 -5.78 -1.77
N LEU A 69 6.08 -5.33 -2.43
CA LEU A 69 5.81 -3.90 -2.64
C LEU A 69 5.52 -3.18 -1.32
N LEU A 70 4.61 -3.72 -0.48
CA LEU A 70 4.27 -3.13 0.81
C LEU A 70 5.48 -3.06 1.75
N THR A 71 6.32 -4.10 1.73
CA THR A 71 7.56 -4.15 2.52
C THR A 71 8.53 -3.07 2.06
N GLY A 72 8.77 -2.94 0.75
CA GLY A 72 9.63 -1.87 0.24
C GLY A 72 9.09 -0.46 0.56
N LEU A 73 7.77 -0.25 0.45
CA LEU A 73 7.14 1.03 0.80
C LEU A 73 7.24 1.34 2.30
N SER A 74 7.21 0.30 3.15
CA SER A 74 7.33 0.45 4.61
C SER A 74 8.72 0.91 5.06
N ASP A 75 9.75 0.65 4.24
CA ASP A 75 11.14 1.06 4.48
C ASP A 75 11.52 2.38 3.77
N SER A 76 10.59 2.98 3.01
CA SER A 76 10.85 4.25 2.31
C SER A 76 11.10 5.41 3.27
N GLN A 77 11.90 6.40 2.89
CA GLN A 77 12.11 7.64 3.67
C GLN A 77 10.88 8.57 3.65
N VAL A 78 9.93 8.36 2.74
CA VAL A 78 8.68 9.16 2.66
C VAL A 78 7.66 8.67 3.69
N ARG A 79 7.24 9.57 4.58
CA ARG A 79 6.28 9.24 5.65
C ARG A 79 4.93 8.75 5.11
N ALA A 80 4.44 9.36 4.02
CA ALA A 80 3.19 8.97 3.38
C ALA A 80 3.21 7.49 2.94
N PHE A 81 4.32 7.04 2.34
CA PHE A 81 4.50 5.66 1.93
C PHE A 81 4.59 4.71 3.10
N ARG A 82 5.41 5.02 4.12
CA ARG A 82 5.54 4.15 5.31
C ARG A 82 4.22 3.97 6.05
N HIS A 83 3.52 5.07 6.31
CA HIS A 83 2.28 5.02 7.10
C HIS A 83 1.17 4.28 6.34
N THR A 84 1.05 4.51 5.04
CA THR A 84 0.03 3.85 4.21
C THR A 84 0.30 2.37 4.02
N SER A 85 1.55 2.00 3.72
CA SER A 85 1.94 0.60 3.51
C SER A 85 1.86 -0.23 4.79
N THR A 86 2.26 0.33 5.94
CA THR A 86 2.15 -0.35 7.24
C THR A 86 0.68 -0.63 7.59
N LEU A 87 -0.22 0.35 7.37
CA LEU A 87 -1.65 0.15 7.57
C LEU A 87 -2.20 -0.95 6.66
N ALA A 88 -1.84 -0.93 5.38
CA ALA A 88 -2.24 -1.95 4.42
C ALA A 88 -1.73 -3.35 4.81
N GLY A 89 -0.47 -3.46 5.24
CA GLY A 89 0.14 -4.70 5.69
C GLY A 89 -0.50 -5.25 6.97
N GLN A 90 -0.88 -4.39 7.92
CA GLN A 90 -1.65 -4.81 9.09
C GLN A 90 -2.99 -5.41 8.67
N VAL A 91 -3.74 -4.73 7.81
CA VAL A 91 -5.03 -5.25 7.32
C VAL A 91 -4.85 -6.57 6.57
N LEU A 92 -3.79 -6.70 5.78
CA LEU A 92 -3.42 -7.93 5.07
C LEU A 92 -3.14 -9.10 6.03
N GLY A 93 -2.44 -8.84 7.14
CA GLY A 93 -2.05 -9.88 8.10
C GLY A 93 -3.12 -10.26 9.14
N THR A 94 -4.19 -9.46 9.29
CA THR A 94 -5.21 -9.69 10.33
C THR A 94 -6.42 -10.51 9.83
N ARG A 95 -6.47 -10.93 8.56
CA ARG A 95 -7.61 -11.63 7.95
C ARG A 95 -7.18 -12.66 6.94
#